data_AF-A0AAJ5Z154-F1
#
_entry.id   AF-A0AAJ5Z154-F1
#
_cell.length_a   1.000
_cell.length_b   1.000
_cell.length_c   1.000
_cell.angle_alpha   90.00
_cell.angle_beta   90.00
_cell.angle_gamma   90.00
#
_symmetry.space_group_name_H-M   'P 1'
#
loop_
_entity.id
_entity.type
_entity.pdbx_description
1 polymer ?
#
loop_
_entity_poly.entity_id
_entity_poly.type
_entity_poly.pdbx_seq_one_letter_code
_entity_poly.pdbx_strand_id
1 'polypeptide(L)'
;MPRPAPPPPPPAQPGEYIQTAATGNKISRRSCIYGASNIVLGGKCIVHTGAMIRGDLVRVLRTQGSSSSVVIVTGRYLCLEQGSILHPPAKTYQGVFSYFPMRIGDYVRIGAHSIVEAAQIGSHVDIGERCIIVCGIQLTTARLVGTLPESFTSSHELDSHHFTNRASDMLFTRECADQIQLAINHLGTLRLTPDELEWLRTSCAYLREPYLSFLREFALRPAEQVQLCYTPVNDTHGTLGIDIRGAWKDVILYEVPVMAIISETYFAMCDTDWRLDGQREQAYHKGRDLLEHGIVLSEFGTRRRRSLATHEAVMDGLVQAHKDVQAAHMPKAGRLLGTSNVYLAKKYGLVPSGTIAHEWTMGIATLMGYEHSNLHALLLWDKVYQPPAFTPTQPSEDLTIALTDTFSTKVFWEDITSNPLGSDILKRWRGLRQDSGDSGAFVQHALDMYRKMGIDPSTKLVIFSDGLNVSRCKELQRMAEECGIRAGFGVGTNLTNDFCRVSDGTQSRALNMVIKLSSVQGKPAIKISDDLTKNTGDPDEVAYVQL
;
A
#
# COMPACT_ATOMS: atom_id res chain seq x y z
N MET A 1 -4.61 45.97 -4.43
CA MET A 1 -4.71 45.84 -5.91
C MET A 1 -3.81 44.70 -6.35
N PRO A 2 -4.28 43.74 -7.17
CA PRO A 2 -3.42 42.75 -7.82
C PRO A 2 -2.72 43.37 -9.06
N ARG A 3 -1.67 42.72 -9.58
CA ARG A 3 -1.10 43.07 -10.90
C ARG A 3 -1.98 42.50 -12.02
N PRO A 4 -2.10 43.17 -13.19
CA PRO A 4 -2.82 42.62 -14.33
C PRO A 4 -2.07 41.44 -14.95
N ALA A 5 -2.82 40.46 -15.46
CA ALA A 5 -2.27 39.37 -16.27
C ALA A 5 -1.75 39.89 -17.63
N PRO A 6 -0.72 39.24 -18.22
CA PRO A 6 -0.21 39.63 -19.53
C PRO A 6 -1.24 39.35 -20.66
N PRO A 7 -1.25 40.14 -21.74
CA PRO A 7 -2.21 40.00 -22.83
C PRO A 7 -1.95 38.73 -23.68
N PRO A 8 -3.00 38.17 -24.32
CA PRO A 8 -2.88 37.00 -25.18
C PRO A 8 -2.09 37.30 -26.48
N PRO A 9 -1.41 36.31 -27.07
CA PRO A 9 -0.59 36.50 -28.27
C PRO A 9 -1.45 36.77 -29.53
N PRO A 10 -1.03 37.69 -30.41
CA PRO A 10 -1.77 38.05 -31.63
C PRO A 10 -1.70 36.95 -32.73
N PRO A 11 -2.68 36.90 -33.65
CA PRO A 11 -2.68 35.96 -34.77
C PRO A 11 -1.64 36.34 -35.84
N ALA A 12 -1.07 35.33 -36.52
CA ALA A 12 -0.06 35.56 -37.56
C ALA A 12 -0.66 35.65 -38.97
N GLN A 13 0.04 36.36 -39.85
CA GLN A 13 -0.32 36.60 -41.24
C GLN A 13 0.63 35.82 -42.19
N PRO A 14 0.38 35.71 -43.51
CA PRO A 14 0.77 34.62 -44.42
C PRO A 14 2.04 33.80 -44.11
N GLY A 15 1.93 32.87 -43.14
CA GLY A 15 3.05 32.02 -42.74
C GLY A 15 2.79 31.03 -41.60
N GLU A 16 1.57 30.94 -41.04
CA GLU A 16 1.25 30.40 -39.69
C GLU A 16 1.49 28.87 -39.43
N TYR A 17 2.37 28.25 -40.21
CA TYR A 17 3.23 27.11 -39.85
C TYR A 17 2.86 25.67 -40.23
N ILE A 18 3.74 25.10 -41.06
CA ILE A 18 4.07 23.68 -41.24
C ILE A 18 5.57 23.67 -41.57
N GLN A 19 6.39 22.75 -41.05
CA GLN A 19 7.71 22.47 -41.63
C GLN A 19 8.13 21.00 -41.45
N THR A 20 9.10 20.57 -42.25
CA THR A 20 9.59 19.18 -42.38
C THR A 20 11.14 19.18 -42.17
N ALA A 21 12.06 18.39 -42.74
CA ALA A 21 12.06 17.38 -43.81
C ALA A 21 13.05 16.21 -43.57
N ALA A 22 13.50 16.02 -42.32
CA ALA A 22 14.34 14.87 -41.93
C ALA A 22 14.02 14.45 -40.48
N THR A 23 14.40 15.29 -39.53
CA THR A 23 13.88 15.29 -38.14
C THR A 23 13.23 16.65 -37.91
N GLY A 24 11.96 16.74 -38.28
CA GLY A 24 11.15 17.96 -38.26
C GLY A 24 9.72 17.64 -37.78
N ASN A 25 8.91 18.61 -37.37
CA ASN A 25 9.24 20.00 -37.05
C ASN A 25 8.08 20.67 -36.29
N LYS A 26 8.09 22.01 -36.19
CA LYS A 26 6.86 22.76 -35.90
C LYS A 26 5.77 22.44 -36.93
N ILE A 27 4.53 22.32 -36.46
CA ILE A 27 3.34 22.29 -37.30
C ILE A 27 2.26 23.12 -36.59
N SER A 28 1.39 23.83 -37.31
CA SER A 28 0.15 24.37 -36.74
C SER A 28 -1.05 24.06 -37.66
N ARG A 29 -1.38 24.75 -38.76
CA ARG A 29 -1.51 26.20 -38.79
C ARG A 29 -2.41 26.66 -37.65
N ARG A 30 -3.51 25.93 -37.39
CA ARG A 30 -4.20 25.76 -36.08
C ARG A 30 -4.98 24.41 -35.94
N SER A 31 -4.33 23.26 -36.19
CA SER A 31 -4.58 21.93 -35.54
C SER A 31 -5.36 20.78 -36.22
N CYS A 32 -5.16 19.60 -35.58
CA CYS A 32 -5.84 18.30 -35.69
C CYS A 32 -5.35 17.35 -36.81
N ILE A 33 -4.89 16.16 -36.41
CA ILE A 33 -4.33 15.11 -37.28
C ILE A 33 -5.00 13.78 -36.96
N TYR A 34 -5.33 13.00 -37.98
CA TYR A 34 -5.53 11.54 -37.88
C TYR A 34 -4.69 10.83 -38.95
N GLY A 35 -4.34 9.56 -38.74
CA GLY A 35 -3.86 8.65 -39.80
C GLY A 35 -2.66 9.12 -40.62
N ALA A 36 -1.61 9.60 -39.95
CA ALA A 36 -0.44 10.21 -40.62
C ALA A 36 0.79 9.30 -40.91
N SER A 37 0.81 7.97 -41.04
CA SER A 37 -0.20 6.90 -40.84
C SER A 37 0.26 5.85 -39.81
N ASN A 38 1.45 6.04 -39.23
CA ASN A 38 2.13 5.16 -38.28
C ASN A 38 3.40 5.92 -37.79
N ILE A 39 3.31 6.84 -36.82
CA ILE A 39 4.12 8.09 -36.86
C ILE A 39 5.22 8.26 -35.78
N VAL A 40 6.51 8.15 -36.12
CA VAL A 40 7.58 8.67 -35.24
C VAL A 40 7.81 10.17 -35.47
N LEU A 41 7.74 11.01 -34.44
CA LEU A 41 8.30 12.38 -34.47
C LEU A 41 9.55 12.45 -33.59
N GLY A 42 10.71 12.30 -34.25
CA GLY A 42 12.02 12.26 -33.61
C GLY A 42 12.47 13.64 -33.13
N GLY A 43 13.59 14.12 -33.66
CA GLY A 43 14.00 15.51 -33.48
C GLY A 43 12.95 16.52 -33.98
N LYS A 44 12.82 17.64 -33.25
CA LYS A 44 12.03 18.85 -33.55
C LYS A 44 10.49 18.73 -33.44
N CYS A 45 9.98 19.28 -32.33
CA CYS A 45 9.24 20.55 -32.24
C CYS A 45 7.71 20.49 -32.02
N ILE A 46 6.99 21.53 -32.45
CA ILE A 46 5.85 22.10 -31.71
C ILE A 46 4.59 22.01 -32.56
N VAL A 47 3.58 21.27 -32.11
CA VAL A 47 2.41 20.89 -32.91
C VAL A 47 1.13 21.56 -32.35
N HIS A 48 0.82 22.71 -32.94
CA HIS A 48 -0.50 23.33 -33.09
C HIS A 48 -1.24 24.07 -31.94
N THR A 49 -1.87 25.21 -32.29
CA THR A 49 -2.87 25.93 -31.46
C THR A 49 -4.26 25.27 -31.57
N GLY A 50 -4.59 24.34 -30.67
CA GLY A 50 -5.80 23.49 -30.70
C GLY A 50 -5.47 22.01 -30.43
N ALA A 51 -4.37 21.56 -31.04
CA ALA A 51 -3.57 20.34 -30.88
C ALA A 51 -4.22 18.92 -30.86
N MET A 52 -3.70 18.05 -31.73
CA MET A 52 -3.95 16.60 -31.96
C MET A 52 -3.19 16.26 -33.27
N ILE A 53 -2.53 15.15 -33.65
CA ILE A 53 -2.26 13.73 -33.32
C ILE A 53 -3.38 12.72 -33.01
N ARG A 54 -3.65 11.81 -33.96
CA ARG A 54 -4.22 10.46 -33.73
C ARG A 54 -3.81 9.42 -34.80
N GLY A 55 -2.92 8.48 -34.49
CA GLY A 55 -2.58 7.39 -35.43
C GLY A 55 -3.73 6.39 -35.58
N ASP A 56 -4.11 6.08 -36.81
CA ASP A 56 -5.31 5.29 -37.15
C ASP A 56 -5.17 3.79 -36.88
N LEU A 57 -3.95 3.25 -36.99
CA LEU A 57 -3.43 2.10 -36.22
C LEU A 57 -4.41 0.96 -35.93
N VAL A 58 -4.77 0.25 -37.00
CA VAL A 58 -5.64 -0.93 -37.01
C VAL A 58 -4.92 -2.28 -36.90
N ARG A 59 -5.07 -2.88 -35.71
CA ARG A 59 -5.49 -4.29 -35.45
C ARG A 59 -5.57 -5.30 -36.64
N VAL A 60 -5.16 -6.57 -36.38
CA VAL A 60 -5.42 -7.87 -37.11
C VAL A 60 -4.19 -8.61 -37.72
N LEU A 61 -4.31 -9.92 -38.05
CA LEU A 61 -3.22 -10.93 -38.07
C LEU A 61 -3.39 -12.09 -39.12
N ARG A 62 -2.27 -12.81 -39.35
CA ARG A 62 -2.04 -14.10 -40.06
C ARG A 62 -2.16 -14.14 -41.60
N THR A 63 -0.99 -14.08 -42.26
CA THR A 63 -0.62 -14.64 -43.60
C THR A 63 -1.41 -14.19 -44.85
N GLN A 64 -0.78 -13.74 -45.95
CA GLN A 64 0.63 -13.45 -46.27
C GLN A 64 0.74 -12.09 -46.99
N GLY A 65 1.90 -11.42 -46.86
CA GLY A 65 2.28 -10.29 -47.72
C GLY A 65 2.49 -8.96 -46.99
N SER A 66 3.75 -8.50 -46.95
CA SER A 66 4.22 -7.20 -46.42
C SER A 66 4.08 -6.97 -44.91
N SER A 67 5.08 -6.32 -44.31
CA SER A 67 5.18 -6.07 -42.87
C SER A 67 5.88 -4.72 -42.57
N SER A 68 5.18 -3.73 -42.00
CA SER A 68 5.77 -2.56 -41.30
C SER A 68 4.68 -1.61 -40.74
N SER A 69 4.76 -0.96 -39.57
CA SER A 69 5.32 -1.37 -38.25
C SER A 69 5.03 -0.42 -37.06
N VAL A 70 4.72 0.89 -37.24
CA VAL A 70 4.98 1.92 -36.19
C VAL A 70 3.73 2.49 -35.47
N VAL A 71 3.64 2.31 -34.14
CA VAL A 71 2.48 2.69 -33.30
C VAL A 71 2.62 4.06 -32.60
N ILE A 72 3.23 5.02 -33.31
CA ILE A 72 3.68 6.36 -32.86
C ILE A 72 4.79 6.35 -31.79
N VAL A 73 5.85 7.15 -31.94
CA VAL A 73 6.95 7.29 -30.94
C VAL A 73 7.53 8.71 -31.00
N THR A 74 7.96 9.30 -29.88
CA THR A 74 8.50 10.67 -29.89
C THR A 74 9.74 10.91 -29.03
N GLY A 75 10.59 11.83 -29.48
CA GLY A 75 11.79 12.30 -28.77
C GLY A 75 12.98 12.52 -29.72
N ARG A 76 13.82 13.55 -29.56
CA ARG A 76 13.80 14.68 -28.60
C ARG A 76 13.12 15.91 -29.21
N TYR A 77 12.78 16.92 -28.42
CA TYR A 77 11.85 18.01 -28.80
C TYR A 77 10.45 17.46 -29.17
N LEU A 78 9.46 17.50 -28.28
CA LEU A 78 8.07 17.70 -28.73
C LEU A 78 7.30 18.55 -27.73
N CYS A 79 6.32 19.30 -28.24
CA CYS A 79 5.44 20.18 -27.49
C CYS A 79 4.14 20.36 -28.31
N LEU A 80 2.99 20.46 -27.67
CA LEU A 80 1.69 20.73 -28.30
C LEU A 80 0.81 21.43 -27.29
N GLU A 81 0.18 22.56 -27.64
CA GLU A 81 -1.05 23.14 -27.04
C GLU A 81 -1.52 24.34 -27.88
N GLN A 82 -2.82 24.57 -28.08
CA GLN A 82 -3.81 24.92 -27.05
C GLN A 82 -5.09 24.04 -27.12
N GLY A 83 -5.09 22.86 -26.48
CA GLY A 83 -6.23 21.91 -26.48
C GLY A 83 -5.89 20.42 -26.70
N SER A 84 -4.59 20.09 -26.77
CA SER A 84 -3.94 18.80 -27.07
C SER A 84 -4.63 17.47 -26.74
N ILE A 85 -4.67 16.60 -27.76
CA ILE A 85 -5.07 15.17 -27.62
C ILE A 85 -4.07 14.24 -28.34
N LEU A 86 -3.66 13.14 -27.70
CA LEU A 86 -2.64 12.17 -28.15
C LEU A 86 -3.12 10.71 -27.87
N HIS A 87 -2.78 9.72 -28.73
CA HIS A 87 -2.95 8.26 -28.49
C HIS A 87 -2.02 7.48 -29.48
N PRO A 88 -1.73 6.15 -29.35
CA PRO A 88 -2.72 5.11 -29.67
C PRO A 88 -2.56 3.70 -29.02
N PRO A 89 -3.38 3.33 -28.01
CA PRO A 89 -3.46 1.95 -27.51
C PRO A 89 -4.49 1.02 -28.18
N ALA A 90 -4.22 -0.29 -28.14
CA ALA A 90 -5.24 -1.35 -28.14
C ALA A 90 -4.72 -2.59 -27.36
N LYS A 91 -5.39 -3.75 -27.52
CA LYS A 91 -5.25 -4.95 -26.66
C LYS A 91 -5.17 -6.25 -27.48
N THR A 92 -4.69 -7.35 -26.90
CA THR A 92 -4.71 -8.72 -27.47
C THR A 92 -6.01 -9.45 -27.18
N TYR A 93 -6.36 -10.45 -27.99
CA TYR A 93 -7.51 -11.34 -27.73
C TYR A 93 -7.38 -12.68 -28.47
N GLN A 94 -7.63 -13.81 -27.81
CA GLN A 94 -7.74 -15.15 -28.43
C GLN A 94 -6.62 -15.50 -29.46
N GLY A 95 -5.36 -15.19 -29.15
CA GLY A 95 -4.22 -15.46 -30.03
C GLY A 95 -4.04 -14.45 -31.18
N VAL A 96 -4.68 -13.28 -31.07
CA VAL A 96 -4.60 -12.17 -32.03
C VAL A 96 -4.09 -10.88 -31.36
N PHE A 97 -2.79 -10.59 -31.55
CA PHE A 97 -2.12 -9.31 -31.25
C PHE A 97 -2.19 -8.33 -32.41
N SER A 98 -2.20 -7.05 -32.05
CA SER A 98 -3.15 -6.14 -32.66
C SER A 98 -3.03 -4.74 -32.03
N TYR A 99 -2.37 -3.81 -32.74
CA TYR A 99 -1.55 -2.65 -32.30
C TYR A 99 -1.61 -2.13 -30.84
N PHE A 100 -0.45 -1.71 -30.34
CA PHE A 100 -0.14 -1.41 -28.94
C PHE A 100 0.92 -0.29 -28.81
N PRO A 101 0.99 0.45 -27.69
CA PRO A 101 0.98 1.90 -27.73
C PRO A 101 2.33 2.62 -27.79
N MET A 102 2.19 3.92 -28.03
CA MET A 102 3.22 4.94 -28.17
C MET A 102 4.18 5.10 -26.99
N ARG A 103 5.39 5.62 -27.27
CA ARG A 103 6.47 5.86 -26.31
C ARG A 103 7.02 7.30 -26.38
N ILE A 104 7.40 7.87 -25.23
CA ILE A 104 7.86 9.26 -25.06
C ILE A 104 9.27 9.28 -24.44
N GLY A 105 10.24 9.95 -25.08
CA GLY A 105 11.62 10.06 -24.60
C GLY A 105 11.90 11.18 -23.59
N ASP A 106 13.19 11.37 -23.28
CA ASP A 106 13.68 12.33 -22.28
C ASP A 106 13.55 13.80 -22.72
N TYR A 107 13.50 14.71 -21.74
CA TYR A 107 13.45 16.18 -21.92
C TYR A 107 12.25 16.67 -22.77
N VAL A 108 11.05 16.21 -22.43
CA VAL A 108 9.77 16.58 -23.10
C VAL A 108 8.95 17.50 -22.19
N ARG A 109 8.26 18.49 -22.77
CA ARG A 109 7.30 19.35 -22.03
C ARG A 109 5.90 19.20 -22.63
N ILE A 110 4.96 18.83 -21.77
CA ILE A 110 3.52 18.67 -22.05
C ILE A 110 2.80 19.89 -21.42
N GLY A 111 1.83 20.48 -22.11
CA GLY A 111 1.13 21.68 -21.62
C GLY A 111 0.04 21.38 -20.59
N ALA A 112 -0.94 22.29 -20.49
CA ALA A 112 -2.04 22.26 -19.54
C ALA A 112 -3.39 21.85 -20.18
N HIS A 113 -4.12 20.94 -19.53
CA HIS A 113 -5.34 20.28 -20.03
C HIS A 113 -5.13 19.18 -21.10
N SER A 114 -3.89 18.74 -21.32
CA SER A 114 -3.56 17.63 -22.24
C SER A 114 -3.99 16.24 -21.70
N ILE A 115 -4.38 15.31 -22.58
CA ILE A 115 -4.58 13.88 -22.24
C ILE A 115 -3.40 13.05 -22.78
N VAL A 116 -2.82 12.20 -21.93
CA VAL A 116 -1.56 11.47 -22.20
C VAL A 116 -1.70 9.99 -21.86
N GLU A 117 -1.43 9.13 -22.84
CA GLU A 117 -1.55 7.67 -22.71
C GLU A 117 -0.41 7.00 -23.49
N ALA A 118 0.57 6.41 -22.78
CA ALA A 118 1.84 5.94 -23.34
C ALA A 118 2.39 4.73 -22.57
N ALA A 119 3.25 3.93 -23.21
CA ALA A 119 3.84 2.72 -22.62
C ALA A 119 5.14 2.98 -21.82
N GLN A 120 5.80 4.12 -22.03
CA GLN A 120 6.99 4.56 -21.28
C GLN A 120 7.17 6.06 -21.44
N ILE A 121 7.63 6.73 -20.38
CA ILE A 121 7.97 8.15 -20.34
C ILE A 121 9.41 8.27 -19.80
N GLY A 122 10.26 8.99 -20.52
CA GLY A 122 11.66 9.21 -20.15
C GLY A 122 11.87 10.16 -18.98
N SER A 123 13.13 10.49 -18.71
CA SER A 123 13.55 11.35 -17.61
C SER A 123 13.46 12.84 -17.97
N HIS A 124 13.33 13.70 -16.96
CA HIS A 124 13.16 15.16 -17.10
C HIS A 124 11.95 15.57 -17.96
N VAL A 125 10.83 14.84 -17.84
CA VAL A 125 9.56 15.22 -18.47
C VAL A 125 8.78 16.16 -17.55
N ASP A 126 8.27 17.24 -18.13
CA ASP A 126 7.66 18.38 -17.44
C ASP A 126 6.20 18.53 -17.89
N ILE A 127 5.24 18.38 -16.97
CA ILE A 127 3.81 18.22 -17.29
C ILE A 127 2.99 19.36 -16.67
N GLY A 128 2.26 20.09 -17.51
CA GLY A 128 1.44 21.24 -17.11
C GLY A 128 0.15 20.90 -16.38
N GLU A 129 -0.52 21.94 -15.88
CA GLU A 129 -1.68 21.81 -15.01
C GLU A 129 -2.87 21.06 -15.64
N ARG A 130 -3.65 20.36 -14.82
CA ARG A 130 -4.94 19.73 -15.20
C ARG A 130 -4.86 18.73 -16.37
N CYS A 131 -3.69 18.14 -16.62
CA CYS A 131 -3.55 17.00 -17.52
C CYS A 131 -4.22 15.72 -16.96
N ILE A 132 -4.62 14.82 -17.86
CA ILE A 132 -5.13 13.48 -17.52
C ILE A 132 -4.13 12.45 -18.06
N ILE A 133 -3.58 11.61 -17.18
CA ILE A 133 -2.64 10.54 -17.55
C ILE A 133 -3.34 9.19 -17.42
N VAL A 134 -3.41 8.42 -18.50
CA VAL A 134 -4.08 7.11 -18.56
C VAL A 134 -3.03 6.00 -18.72
N CYS A 135 -3.28 4.84 -18.11
CA CYS A 135 -2.20 4.08 -17.49
C CYS A 135 -1.60 2.92 -18.29
N GLY A 136 -0.32 2.65 -18.01
CA GLY A 136 0.53 1.66 -18.68
C GLY A 136 2.02 2.04 -18.67
N ILE A 137 2.44 2.93 -17.77
CA ILE A 137 3.72 3.65 -17.82
C ILE A 137 4.69 3.12 -16.75
N GLN A 138 5.93 2.88 -17.14
CA GLN A 138 7.08 2.83 -16.22
C GLN A 138 7.72 4.23 -16.16
N LEU A 139 7.72 4.87 -14.98
CA LEU A 139 8.23 6.24 -14.76
C LEU A 139 9.62 6.22 -14.11
N THR A 140 10.60 6.92 -14.69
CA THR A 140 11.96 7.05 -14.14
C THR A 140 12.24 8.39 -13.45
N THR A 141 11.73 9.53 -13.95
CA THR A 141 11.69 10.82 -13.22
C THR A 141 10.91 11.86 -14.03
N ALA A 142 9.74 12.29 -13.53
CA ALA A 142 8.93 13.34 -14.14
C ALA A 142 8.55 14.41 -13.10
N ARG A 143 8.45 15.68 -13.52
CA ARG A 143 8.06 16.81 -12.67
C ARG A 143 6.69 17.32 -13.13
N LEU A 144 5.73 17.34 -12.21
CA LEU A 144 4.43 17.98 -12.42
C LEU A 144 4.54 19.45 -12.02
N VAL A 145 4.22 20.35 -12.93
CA VAL A 145 4.23 21.80 -12.71
C VAL A 145 2.84 22.35 -13.02
N GLY A 146 1.96 22.18 -12.03
CA GLY A 146 0.63 22.76 -12.02
C GLY A 146 0.27 23.22 -10.61
N THR A 147 0.12 24.53 -10.43
CA THR A 147 -0.43 25.09 -9.20
C THR A 147 -1.90 24.71 -9.06
N LEU A 148 -2.26 24.12 -7.92
CA LEU A 148 -3.65 24.10 -7.47
C LEU A 148 -4.19 25.54 -7.37
N PRO A 149 -5.52 25.77 -7.49
CA PRO A 149 -6.11 27.10 -7.30
C PRO A 149 -5.67 27.72 -5.97
N GLU A 150 -5.53 29.05 -5.90
CA GLU A 150 -4.82 29.80 -4.83
C GLU A 150 -5.46 29.71 -3.43
N SER A 151 -5.35 28.53 -2.85
CA SER A 151 -5.57 28.16 -1.44
C SER A 151 -4.72 26.92 -1.19
N PHE A 152 -3.82 26.95 -0.20
CA PHE A 152 -2.74 25.97 0.03
C PHE A 152 -1.52 26.05 -0.93
N THR A 153 -0.91 27.22 -1.05
CA THR A 153 0.51 27.36 -1.46
C THR A 153 1.47 27.10 -0.30
N SER A 154 1.51 25.85 0.16
CA SER A 154 2.61 25.31 0.98
C SER A 154 3.27 24.17 0.20
N SER A 155 4.52 24.37 -0.26
CA SER A 155 5.26 23.38 -1.07
C SER A 155 5.78 22.22 -0.21
N HIS A 156 4.86 21.42 0.33
CA HIS A 156 5.17 20.14 0.95
C HIS A 156 5.21 19.09 -0.15
N GLU A 157 6.39 18.51 -0.35
CA GLU A 157 6.53 17.31 -1.20
C GLU A 157 5.70 16.19 -0.59
N LEU A 158 5.10 15.34 -1.43
CA LEU A 158 4.11 14.36 -0.97
C LEU A 158 4.77 13.12 -0.39
N ASP A 159 4.05 12.49 0.52
CA ASP A 159 4.32 11.18 1.06
C ASP A 159 3.76 10.14 0.08
N SER A 160 4.48 9.03 -0.14
CA SER A 160 4.07 7.98 -1.09
C SER A 160 4.08 6.59 -0.48
N HIS A 161 3.14 5.76 -0.93
CA HIS A 161 3.13 4.33 -0.69
C HIS A 161 3.02 3.59 -2.02
N HIS A 162 3.71 2.46 -2.15
CA HIS A 162 3.74 1.65 -3.36
C HIS A 162 3.25 0.22 -3.10
N PHE A 163 2.42 -0.30 -4.01
CA PHE A 163 1.96 -1.69 -4.02
C PHE A 163 2.98 -2.62 -4.70
N THR A 164 3.16 -3.82 -4.16
CA THR A 164 3.95 -4.86 -4.82
C THR A 164 3.31 -6.23 -4.62
N ASN A 165 2.90 -6.86 -5.72
CA ASN A 165 2.68 -8.31 -5.75
C ASN A 165 4.03 -9.03 -5.87
N ARG A 166 4.38 -9.87 -4.90
CA ARG A 166 5.63 -10.65 -4.87
C ARG A 166 5.48 -12.04 -5.52
N ALA A 167 4.26 -12.43 -5.88
CA ALA A 167 3.95 -13.67 -6.57
C ALA A 167 3.88 -13.42 -8.08
N SER A 168 5.00 -13.64 -8.79
CA SER A 168 5.12 -13.45 -10.25
C SER A 168 4.25 -14.42 -11.07
N ASP A 169 3.81 -15.52 -10.46
CA ASP A 169 2.88 -16.51 -10.98
C ASP A 169 1.40 -16.07 -10.87
N MET A 170 1.06 -15.21 -9.91
CA MET A 170 -0.32 -14.79 -9.64
C MET A 170 -0.66 -13.49 -10.39
N LEU A 171 -0.93 -13.62 -11.69
CA LEU A 171 -1.26 -12.51 -12.58
C LEU A 171 -2.77 -12.19 -12.59
N PHE A 172 -3.11 -10.93 -12.88
CA PHE A 172 -4.48 -10.41 -12.90
C PHE A 172 -5.02 -10.34 -14.32
N THR A 173 -6.32 -10.54 -14.53
CA THR A 173 -6.97 -10.14 -15.79
C THR A 173 -7.17 -8.62 -15.84
N ARG A 174 -7.25 -8.04 -17.05
CA ARG A 174 -7.56 -6.61 -17.23
C ARG A 174 -8.90 -6.22 -16.58
N GLU A 175 -9.88 -7.11 -16.64
CA GLU A 175 -11.22 -6.89 -16.09
C GLU A 175 -11.20 -6.89 -14.55
N CYS A 176 -10.45 -7.80 -13.92
CA CYS A 176 -10.17 -7.76 -12.49
C CYS A 176 -9.48 -6.45 -12.09
N ALA A 177 -8.52 -5.96 -12.89
CA ALA A 177 -7.87 -4.67 -12.67
C ALA A 177 -8.82 -3.47 -12.79
N ASP A 178 -9.79 -3.50 -13.70
CA ASP A 178 -10.84 -2.48 -13.82
C ASP A 178 -11.80 -2.49 -12.62
N GLN A 179 -12.23 -3.68 -12.17
CA GLN A 179 -13.06 -3.79 -10.97
C GLN A 179 -12.32 -3.38 -9.68
N ILE A 180 -11.02 -3.65 -9.57
CA ILE A 180 -10.16 -3.11 -8.49
C ILE A 180 -10.16 -1.58 -8.53
N GLN A 181 -9.95 -0.95 -9.70
CA GLN A 181 -9.98 0.52 -9.82
C GLN A 181 -11.34 1.12 -9.47
N LEU A 182 -12.45 0.48 -9.85
CA LEU A 182 -13.81 0.90 -9.49
C LEU A 182 -14.06 0.79 -7.98
N ALA A 183 -13.67 -0.31 -7.34
CA ALA A 183 -13.79 -0.50 -5.90
C ALA A 183 -12.90 0.48 -5.09
N ILE A 184 -11.67 0.77 -5.57
CA ILE A 184 -10.81 1.80 -5.00
C ILE A 184 -11.48 3.19 -5.12
N ASN A 185 -12.07 3.52 -6.27
CA ASN A 185 -12.79 4.78 -6.45
C ASN A 185 -14.01 4.90 -5.52
N HIS A 186 -14.70 3.79 -5.25
CA HIS A 186 -15.82 3.75 -4.32
C HIS A 186 -15.43 4.12 -2.87
N LEU A 187 -14.17 3.92 -2.46
CA LEU A 187 -13.67 4.35 -1.14
C LEU A 187 -13.88 5.85 -0.88
N GLY A 188 -13.89 6.67 -1.94
CA GLY A 188 -14.15 8.11 -1.83
C GLY A 188 -15.58 8.49 -1.46
N THR A 189 -16.51 7.53 -1.49
CA THR A 189 -17.91 7.72 -1.04
C THR A 189 -18.10 7.42 0.45
N LEU A 190 -17.17 6.67 1.08
CA LEU A 190 -17.28 6.24 2.46
C LEU A 190 -17.12 7.42 3.43
N ARG A 191 -17.95 7.49 4.46
CA ARG A 191 -17.89 8.48 5.55
C ARG A 191 -18.14 7.75 6.87
N LEU A 192 -17.49 8.22 7.94
CA LEU A 192 -17.73 7.69 9.28
C LEU A 192 -19.17 8.02 9.71
N THR A 193 -19.98 7.01 10.02
CA THR A 193 -21.36 7.23 10.49
C THR A 193 -21.38 7.70 11.96
N PRO A 194 -22.46 8.34 12.43
CA PRO A 194 -22.58 8.75 13.84
C PRO A 194 -22.47 7.57 14.83
N ASP A 195 -22.96 6.40 14.45
CA ASP A 195 -22.91 5.16 15.24
C ASP A 195 -21.49 4.55 15.31
N GLU A 196 -20.72 4.63 14.23
CA GLU A 196 -19.29 4.26 14.25
C GLU A 196 -18.44 5.29 15.01
N LEU A 197 -18.74 6.58 14.90
CA LEU A 197 -18.07 7.65 15.65
C LEU A 197 -18.26 7.49 17.16
N GLU A 198 -19.48 7.17 17.61
CA GLU A 198 -19.77 6.96 19.04
C GLU A 198 -19.20 5.63 19.55
N TRP A 199 -19.18 4.58 18.72
CA TRP A 199 -18.48 3.34 19.06
C TRP A 199 -16.96 3.55 19.17
N LEU A 200 -16.34 4.35 18.29
CA LEU A 200 -14.92 4.71 18.41
C LEU A 200 -14.65 5.51 19.68
N ARG A 201 -15.50 6.49 20.01
CA ARG A 201 -15.40 7.28 21.26
C ARG A 201 -15.38 6.40 22.51
N THR A 202 -16.22 5.37 22.54
CA THR A 202 -16.47 4.54 23.72
C THR A 202 -15.57 3.30 23.80
N SER A 203 -15.23 2.69 22.67
CA SER A 203 -14.46 1.43 22.60
C SER A 203 -12.98 1.62 22.26
N CYS A 204 -12.60 2.80 21.77
CA CYS A 204 -11.23 3.15 21.41
C CYS A 204 -10.80 4.45 22.13
N ALA A 205 -10.93 4.50 23.46
CA ALA A 205 -10.78 5.73 24.27
C ALA A 205 -9.42 6.47 24.12
N TYR A 206 -8.40 5.81 23.57
CA TYR A 206 -7.13 6.41 23.16
C TYR A 206 -7.26 7.37 21.94
N LEU A 207 -8.33 7.28 21.16
CA LEU A 207 -8.66 8.19 20.05
C LEU A 207 -9.32 9.47 20.60
N ARG A 208 -8.49 10.47 20.88
CA ARG A 208 -8.93 11.75 21.49
C ARG A 208 -9.76 12.59 20.52
N GLU A 209 -10.64 13.44 21.08
CA GLU A 209 -11.61 14.26 20.34
C GLU A 209 -11.09 15.06 19.12
N PRO A 210 -9.88 15.64 19.10
CA PRO A 210 -9.36 16.28 17.89
C PRO A 210 -9.23 15.31 16.70
N TYR A 211 -8.92 14.04 16.96
CA TYR A 211 -8.83 12.99 15.94
C TYR A 211 -10.22 12.44 15.57
N LEU A 212 -11.12 12.26 16.54
CA LEU A 212 -12.51 11.89 16.25
C LEU A 212 -13.24 12.97 15.41
N SER A 213 -12.97 14.25 15.69
CA SER A 213 -13.47 15.38 14.90
C SER A 213 -12.92 15.38 13.48
N PHE A 214 -11.62 15.10 13.31
CA PHE A 214 -11.01 14.88 12.00
C PHE A 214 -11.67 13.71 11.25
N LEU A 215 -11.83 12.54 11.89
CA LEU A 215 -12.44 11.37 11.26
C LEU A 215 -13.91 11.58 10.85
N ARG A 216 -14.68 12.37 11.61
CA ARG A 216 -16.06 12.76 11.27
C ARG A 216 -16.15 13.53 9.94
N GLU A 217 -15.15 14.35 9.66
CA GLU A 217 -15.06 15.18 8.45
C GLU A 217 -14.18 14.55 7.35
N PHE A 218 -13.56 13.41 7.65
CA PHE A 218 -12.61 12.75 6.77
C PHE A 218 -13.28 12.12 5.54
N ALA A 219 -12.61 12.26 4.40
CA ALA A 219 -12.96 11.62 3.15
C ALA A 219 -11.69 11.23 2.39
N LEU A 220 -11.62 9.96 1.97
CA LEU A 220 -10.66 9.51 0.98
C LEU A 220 -10.95 10.18 -0.37
N ARG A 221 -9.91 10.52 -1.13
CA ARG A 221 -10.00 11.17 -2.45
C ARG A 221 -9.27 10.32 -3.50
N PRO A 222 -9.73 9.08 -3.79
CA PRO A 222 -8.95 8.11 -4.56
C PRO A 222 -8.59 8.60 -5.98
N ALA A 223 -9.44 9.42 -6.61
CA ALA A 223 -9.17 10.02 -7.91
C ALA A 223 -8.03 11.06 -7.92
N GLU A 224 -7.67 11.63 -6.76
CA GLU A 224 -6.50 12.50 -6.58
C GLU A 224 -5.28 11.71 -6.09
N GLN A 225 -5.51 10.65 -5.29
CA GLN A 225 -4.51 10.05 -4.41
C GLN A 225 -4.02 8.67 -4.84
N VAL A 226 -4.73 7.95 -5.71
CA VAL A 226 -4.42 6.54 -6.03
C VAL A 226 -4.35 6.33 -7.54
N GLN A 227 -3.16 5.96 -8.03
CA GLN A 227 -2.89 5.65 -9.43
C GLN A 227 -2.65 4.14 -9.59
N LEU A 228 -3.61 3.43 -10.19
CA LEU A 228 -3.44 2.01 -10.56
C LEU A 228 -2.87 1.89 -11.97
N CYS A 229 -1.83 1.08 -12.13
CA CYS A 229 -1.23 0.69 -13.40
C CYS A 229 -1.45 -0.81 -13.64
N TYR A 230 -1.88 -1.17 -14.85
CA TYR A 230 -1.95 -2.55 -15.32
C TYR A 230 -0.97 -2.75 -16.48
N THR A 231 -0.04 -3.67 -16.34
CA THR A 231 0.96 -3.98 -17.37
C THR A 231 0.68 -5.38 -17.94
N PRO A 232 0.25 -5.51 -19.22
CA PRO A 232 0.03 -6.80 -19.85
C PRO A 232 1.31 -7.65 -19.86
N VAL A 233 1.22 -8.91 -19.44
CA VAL A 233 2.28 -9.91 -19.55
C VAL A 233 1.98 -10.88 -20.70
N ASN A 234 0.69 -11.16 -20.95
CA ASN A 234 0.20 -11.90 -22.11
C ASN A 234 -1.20 -11.40 -22.53
N ASP A 235 -1.83 -12.11 -23.47
CA ASP A 235 -3.13 -11.75 -24.05
C ASP A 235 -4.27 -11.51 -23.04
N THR A 236 -4.21 -12.24 -21.92
CA THR A 236 -5.31 -12.36 -20.96
C THR A 236 -4.96 -11.80 -19.59
N HIS A 237 -3.67 -11.85 -19.23
CA HIS A 237 -3.18 -11.55 -17.88
C HIS A 237 -2.03 -10.52 -17.87
N GLY A 238 -1.87 -9.84 -16.74
CA GLY A 238 -0.85 -8.83 -16.49
C GLY A 238 -0.56 -8.62 -15.01
N THR A 239 0.40 -7.75 -14.72
CA THR A 239 0.73 -7.32 -13.35
C THR A 239 -0.02 -6.04 -12.97
N LEU A 240 -0.13 -5.81 -11.66
CA LEU A 240 -0.61 -4.55 -11.08
C LEU A 240 0.53 -3.83 -10.38
N GLY A 241 0.63 -2.52 -10.61
CA GLY A 241 1.28 -1.55 -9.75
C GLY A 241 0.24 -0.57 -9.22
N ILE A 242 0.41 -0.06 -8.01
CA ILE A 242 -0.43 1.02 -7.47
C ILE A 242 0.46 1.98 -6.70
N ASP A 243 0.39 3.26 -7.04
CA ASP A 243 1.02 4.36 -6.33
C ASP A 243 -0.06 5.15 -5.57
N ILE A 244 0.16 5.34 -4.28
CA ILE A 244 -0.73 6.12 -3.40
C ILE A 244 0.05 7.35 -2.91
N ARG A 245 -0.45 8.56 -3.12
CA ARG A 245 0.31 9.82 -2.87
C ARG A 245 -0.57 10.91 -2.25
N GLY A 246 0.00 11.65 -1.30
CA GLY A 246 -0.68 12.74 -0.59
C GLY A 246 0.08 13.15 0.66
N ALA A 247 -0.54 13.93 1.55
CA ALA A 247 -0.05 14.08 2.92
C ALA A 247 -0.36 12.79 3.70
N TRP A 248 0.55 12.30 4.54
CA TRP A 248 0.46 10.98 5.20
C TRP A 248 -0.88 10.75 5.90
N LYS A 249 -1.36 11.74 6.67
CA LYS A 249 -2.69 11.72 7.34
C LYS A 249 -3.90 11.57 6.41
N ASP A 250 -3.75 11.91 5.13
CA ASP A 250 -4.79 11.82 4.09
C ASP A 250 -4.70 10.50 3.30
N VAL A 251 -3.62 9.72 3.42
CA VAL A 251 -3.38 8.48 2.66
C VAL A 251 -3.11 7.22 3.50
N ILE A 252 -2.77 7.37 4.78
CA ILE A 252 -2.52 6.29 5.76
C ILE A 252 -3.61 5.20 5.73
N LEU A 253 -4.88 5.58 5.57
CA LEU A 253 -6.00 4.64 5.61
C LEU A 253 -6.19 3.81 4.33
N TYR A 254 -5.35 3.93 3.29
CA TYR A 254 -5.48 3.13 2.08
C TYR A 254 -4.89 1.70 2.16
N GLU A 255 -3.83 1.44 2.95
CA GLU A 255 -3.10 0.15 2.91
C GLU A 255 -4.05 -1.05 3.05
N VAL A 256 -4.85 -1.05 4.12
CA VAL A 256 -5.73 -2.17 4.47
C VAL A 256 -6.90 -2.35 3.49
N PRO A 257 -7.74 -1.34 3.17
CA PRO A 257 -8.85 -1.52 2.24
C PRO A 257 -8.39 -1.80 0.81
N VAL A 258 -7.31 -1.17 0.32
CA VAL A 258 -6.82 -1.43 -1.05
C VAL A 258 -6.30 -2.86 -1.17
N MET A 259 -5.51 -3.35 -0.20
CA MET A 259 -5.08 -4.76 -0.23
C MET A 259 -6.27 -5.74 -0.09
N ALA A 260 -7.26 -5.44 0.75
CA ALA A 260 -8.47 -6.27 0.86
C ALA A 260 -9.25 -6.33 -0.46
N ILE A 261 -9.45 -5.19 -1.14
CA ILE A 261 -10.08 -5.09 -2.46
C ILE A 261 -9.33 -5.94 -3.49
N ILE A 262 -8.00 -5.83 -3.56
CA ILE A 262 -7.19 -6.60 -4.52
C ILE A 262 -7.33 -8.11 -4.30
N SER A 263 -7.34 -8.58 -3.03
CA SER A 263 -7.53 -10.01 -2.72
C SER A 263 -8.92 -10.47 -3.12
N GLU A 264 -9.93 -9.71 -2.73
CA GLU A 264 -11.34 -10.08 -2.87
C GLU A 264 -11.75 -10.11 -4.36
N THR A 265 -11.33 -9.13 -5.15
CA THR A 265 -11.54 -9.13 -6.61
C THR A 265 -10.71 -10.20 -7.32
N TYR A 266 -9.48 -10.50 -6.87
CA TYR A 266 -8.68 -11.57 -7.46
C TYR A 266 -9.33 -12.95 -7.30
N PHE A 267 -9.81 -13.28 -6.09
CA PHE A 267 -10.47 -14.56 -5.86
C PHE A 267 -11.92 -14.60 -6.38
N ALA A 268 -12.55 -13.45 -6.64
CA ALA A 268 -13.84 -13.38 -7.34
C ALA A 268 -13.73 -13.50 -8.87
N MET A 269 -12.57 -13.21 -9.49
CA MET A 269 -12.46 -13.06 -10.96
C MET A 269 -11.28 -13.77 -11.64
N CYS A 270 -10.22 -14.16 -10.91
CA CYS A 270 -9.01 -14.78 -11.48
C CYS A 270 -8.84 -16.22 -11.01
N ASP A 271 -8.79 -16.47 -9.69
CA ASP A 271 -8.78 -17.82 -9.11
C ASP A 271 -10.10 -18.09 -8.39
N THR A 272 -11.10 -18.55 -9.14
CA THR A 272 -12.48 -18.81 -8.68
C THR A 272 -12.73 -20.26 -8.25
N ASP A 273 -11.70 -21.11 -8.33
CA ASP A 273 -11.75 -22.53 -7.95
C ASP A 273 -11.55 -22.69 -6.43
N TRP A 274 -12.55 -22.24 -5.67
CA TRP A 274 -12.68 -22.35 -4.22
C TRP A 274 -14.16 -22.23 -3.84
N ARG A 275 -14.52 -22.52 -2.58
CA ARG A 275 -15.87 -22.32 -2.05
C ARG A 275 -15.81 -21.89 -0.58
N LEU A 276 -16.85 -21.19 -0.11
CA LEU A 276 -16.94 -20.69 1.27
C LEU A 276 -17.31 -21.81 2.28
N ASP A 277 -17.87 -22.92 1.81
CA ASP A 277 -18.38 -24.01 2.64
C ASP A 277 -17.30 -24.60 3.56
N GLY A 278 -17.61 -24.74 4.84
CA GLY A 278 -16.72 -25.28 5.86
C GLY A 278 -15.66 -24.30 6.40
N GLN A 279 -15.55 -23.07 5.88
CA GLN A 279 -14.58 -22.08 6.40
C GLN A 279 -14.84 -21.72 7.87
N ARG A 280 -16.11 -21.65 8.27
CA ARG A 280 -16.52 -21.41 9.67
C ARG A 280 -16.07 -22.56 10.58
N GLU A 281 -16.25 -23.79 10.13
CA GLU A 281 -15.92 -25.01 10.89
C GLU A 281 -14.39 -25.18 10.95
N GLN A 282 -13.68 -24.91 9.86
CA GLN A 282 -12.21 -24.86 9.81
C GLN A 282 -11.66 -23.79 10.78
N ALA A 283 -12.27 -22.60 10.84
CA ALA A 283 -11.91 -21.55 11.78
C ALA A 283 -12.24 -21.91 13.23
N TYR A 284 -13.39 -22.56 13.48
CA TYR A 284 -13.75 -23.11 14.79
C TYR A 284 -12.70 -24.13 15.28
N HIS A 285 -12.31 -25.11 14.44
CA HIS A 285 -11.32 -26.11 14.83
C HIS A 285 -9.93 -25.51 15.06
N LYS A 286 -9.47 -24.57 14.21
CA LYS A 286 -8.23 -23.82 14.41
C LYS A 286 -8.26 -23.01 15.71
N GLY A 287 -9.33 -22.24 15.93
CA GLY A 287 -9.53 -21.46 17.13
C GLY A 287 -9.51 -22.34 18.37
N ARG A 288 -10.28 -23.42 18.37
CA ARG A 288 -10.37 -24.35 19.48
C ARG A 288 -9.02 -24.97 19.83
N ASP A 289 -8.27 -25.49 18.86
CA ASP A 289 -6.94 -26.06 19.12
C ASP A 289 -5.96 -25.02 19.68
N LEU A 290 -6.00 -23.77 19.18
CA LEU A 290 -5.22 -22.67 19.76
C LEU A 290 -5.61 -22.42 21.22
N LEU A 291 -6.91 -22.22 21.50
CA LEU A 291 -7.37 -21.80 22.83
C LEU A 291 -7.29 -22.93 23.88
N GLU A 292 -7.45 -24.20 23.50
CA GLU A 292 -7.21 -25.35 24.40
C GLU A 292 -5.72 -25.47 24.80
N HIS A 293 -4.81 -24.88 24.01
CA HIS A 293 -3.37 -24.78 24.30
C HIS A 293 -2.95 -23.45 24.97
N GLY A 294 -3.87 -22.72 25.62
CA GLY A 294 -3.54 -21.52 26.42
C GLY A 294 -3.26 -20.23 25.63
N ILE A 295 -3.37 -20.28 24.31
CA ILE A 295 -2.96 -19.17 23.44
C ILE A 295 -3.91 -17.96 23.56
N VAL A 296 -3.32 -16.76 23.66
CA VAL A 296 -4.03 -15.48 23.56
C VAL A 296 -3.99 -15.02 22.10
N LEU A 297 -5.10 -15.18 21.39
CA LEU A 297 -5.23 -14.99 19.95
C LEU A 297 -5.83 -13.62 19.60
N SER A 298 -5.19 -12.88 18.70
CA SER A 298 -5.80 -11.80 17.93
C SER A 298 -5.86 -12.18 16.44
N GLU A 299 -6.99 -11.93 15.79
CA GLU A 299 -7.17 -12.16 14.36
C GLU A 299 -6.70 -10.93 13.55
N PHE A 300 -5.71 -11.10 12.67
CA PHE A 300 -4.97 -10.02 11.99
C PHE A 300 -5.05 -10.08 10.43
N GLY A 301 -6.01 -10.81 9.88
CA GLY A 301 -6.03 -11.28 8.49
C GLY A 301 -6.64 -10.35 7.45
N THR A 302 -7.15 -9.17 7.82
CA THR A 302 -7.89 -8.24 6.94
C THR A 302 -7.24 -8.01 5.58
N ARG A 303 -5.93 -7.71 5.56
CA ARG A 303 -5.16 -7.29 4.38
C ARG A 303 -5.03 -8.34 3.28
N ARG A 304 -5.23 -9.62 3.60
CA ARG A 304 -5.08 -10.75 2.65
C ARG A 304 -6.25 -11.74 2.71
N ARG A 305 -7.38 -11.36 3.32
CA ARG A 305 -8.59 -12.18 3.41
C ARG A 305 -9.07 -12.61 2.02
N ARG A 306 -9.66 -13.79 1.88
CA ARG A 306 -10.22 -14.20 0.57
C ARG A 306 -11.43 -13.36 0.17
N SER A 307 -12.29 -13.05 1.14
CA SER A 307 -13.40 -12.09 1.00
C SER A 307 -13.83 -11.56 2.37
N LEU A 308 -14.72 -10.55 2.42
CA LEU A 308 -15.40 -10.15 3.64
C LEU A 308 -16.22 -11.32 4.20
N ALA A 309 -16.99 -12.02 3.37
CA ALA A 309 -17.80 -13.16 3.78
C ALA A 309 -16.95 -14.29 4.41
N THR A 310 -15.75 -14.55 3.86
CA THR A 310 -14.76 -15.43 4.49
C THR A 310 -14.34 -14.93 5.86
N HIS A 311 -14.03 -13.64 5.98
CA HIS A 311 -13.58 -13.03 7.23
C HIS A 311 -14.68 -13.12 8.31
N GLU A 312 -15.94 -12.92 7.93
CA GLU A 312 -17.08 -13.06 8.84
C GLU A 312 -17.30 -14.51 9.28
N ALA A 313 -17.29 -15.48 8.36
CA ALA A 313 -17.38 -16.90 8.68
C ALA A 313 -16.23 -17.37 9.61
N VAL A 314 -15.02 -16.81 9.41
CA VAL A 314 -13.87 -17.04 10.28
C VAL A 314 -14.12 -16.49 11.69
N MET A 315 -14.63 -15.26 11.80
CA MET A 315 -14.97 -14.68 13.10
C MET A 315 -16.09 -15.45 13.82
N ASP A 316 -17.13 -15.90 13.11
CA ASP A 316 -18.18 -16.78 13.67
C ASP A 316 -17.58 -18.05 14.30
N GLY A 317 -16.66 -18.70 13.57
CA GLY A 317 -15.97 -19.90 14.03
C GLY A 317 -15.11 -19.64 15.28
N LEU A 318 -14.29 -18.59 15.25
CA LEU A 318 -13.41 -18.21 16.36
C LEU A 318 -14.18 -17.78 17.62
N VAL A 319 -15.29 -17.03 17.46
CA VAL A 319 -16.15 -16.61 18.57
C VAL A 319 -16.88 -17.80 19.18
N GLN A 320 -17.32 -18.78 18.38
CA GLN A 320 -17.90 -20.01 18.91
C GLN A 320 -16.85 -20.86 19.65
N ALA A 321 -15.66 -21.02 19.06
CA ALA A 321 -14.56 -21.76 19.71
C ALA A 321 -14.16 -21.13 21.05
N HIS A 322 -14.14 -19.80 21.14
CA HIS A 322 -13.90 -19.10 22.40
C HIS A 322 -14.96 -19.41 23.45
N LYS A 323 -16.25 -19.30 23.11
CA LYS A 323 -17.37 -19.63 24.01
C LYS A 323 -17.27 -21.05 24.56
N ASP A 324 -17.06 -22.03 23.67
CA ASP A 324 -16.97 -23.45 24.05
C ASP A 324 -15.79 -23.71 25.00
N VAL A 325 -14.61 -23.13 24.72
CA VAL A 325 -13.41 -23.35 25.54
C VAL A 325 -13.49 -22.62 26.89
N GLN A 326 -14.14 -21.45 26.98
CA GLN A 326 -14.40 -20.85 28.30
C GLN A 326 -15.43 -21.68 29.09
N ALA A 327 -16.50 -22.15 28.44
CA ALA A 327 -17.53 -22.98 29.08
C ALA A 327 -16.98 -24.33 29.59
N ALA A 328 -15.90 -24.83 29.00
CA ALA A 328 -15.18 -26.02 29.48
C ALA A 328 -14.36 -25.80 30.77
N HIS A 329 -14.21 -24.57 31.26
CA HIS A 329 -13.51 -24.21 32.50
C HIS A 329 -12.08 -24.80 32.63
N MET A 330 -11.35 -24.91 31.51
CA MET A 330 -10.01 -25.50 31.51
C MET A 330 -8.99 -24.64 32.31
N PRO A 331 -8.14 -25.22 33.18
CA PRO A 331 -7.24 -24.45 34.06
C PRO A 331 -6.19 -23.56 33.36
N LYS A 332 -5.92 -23.81 32.07
CA LYS A 332 -5.08 -22.98 31.20
C LYS A 332 -5.83 -22.61 29.90
N ALA A 333 -7.11 -22.28 29.98
CA ALA A 333 -7.87 -21.82 28.81
C ALA A 333 -7.25 -20.53 28.22
N GLY A 334 -6.92 -20.59 26.93
CA GLY A 334 -6.60 -19.41 26.11
C GLY A 334 -7.86 -18.60 25.81
N ARG A 335 -7.71 -17.47 25.11
CA ARG A 335 -8.83 -16.64 24.68
C ARG A 335 -8.63 -15.99 23.31
N LEU A 336 -9.74 -15.78 22.60
CA LEU A 336 -9.81 -14.78 21.54
C LEU A 336 -9.80 -13.40 22.22
N LEU A 337 -8.70 -12.67 22.08
CA LEU A 337 -8.55 -11.31 22.61
C LEU A 337 -9.31 -10.29 21.76
N GLY A 338 -9.29 -10.44 20.43
CA GLY A 338 -9.93 -9.52 19.51
C GLY A 338 -9.54 -9.72 18.05
N THR A 339 -9.77 -8.69 17.24
CA THR A 339 -9.41 -8.63 15.81
C THR A 339 -8.84 -7.24 15.48
N SER A 340 -7.92 -7.14 14.51
CA SER A 340 -7.47 -5.84 14.00
C SER A 340 -8.45 -5.20 13.02
N ASN A 341 -9.48 -5.92 12.60
CA ASN A 341 -10.56 -5.37 11.80
C ASN A 341 -11.54 -4.61 12.70
N VAL A 342 -11.42 -3.27 12.74
CA VAL A 342 -12.23 -2.38 13.58
C VAL A 342 -13.75 -2.55 13.35
N TYR A 343 -14.18 -2.79 12.10
CA TYR A 343 -15.58 -3.07 11.78
C TYR A 343 -16.06 -4.41 12.38
N LEU A 344 -15.23 -5.46 12.31
CA LEU A 344 -15.58 -6.76 12.90
C LEU A 344 -15.46 -6.76 14.43
N ALA A 345 -14.54 -5.98 15.01
CA ALA A 345 -14.51 -5.71 16.45
C ALA A 345 -15.85 -5.14 16.93
N LYS A 346 -16.35 -4.11 16.22
CA LYS A 346 -17.69 -3.53 16.46
C LYS A 346 -18.82 -4.53 16.25
N LYS A 347 -18.82 -5.29 15.15
CA LYS A 347 -19.87 -6.28 14.80
C LYS A 347 -19.97 -7.44 15.79
N TYR A 348 -18.85 -7.91 16.33
CA TYR A 348 -18.80 -9.08 17.23
C TYR A 348 -18.68 -8.74 18.72
N GLY A 349 -18.60 -7.45 19.09
CA GLY A 349 -18.42 -7.02 20.48
C GLY A 349 -17.03 -7.38 21.05
N LEU A 350 -16.01 -7.34 20.20
CA LEU A 350 -14.63 -7.71 20.53
C LEU A 350 -13.71 -6.49 20.62
N VAL A 351 -12.54 -6.66 21.23
CA VAL A 351 -11.51 -5.60 21.30
C VAL A 351 -10.91 -5.35 19.90
N PRO A 352 -10.82 -4.09 19.44
CA PRO A 352 -9.99 -3.73 18.28
C PRO A 352 -8.51 -3.84 18.67
N SER A 353 -7.79 -4.80 18.09
CA SER A 353 -6.43 -5.18 18.49
C SER A 353 -5.39 -4.68 17.49
N GLY A 354 -4.39 -3.90 17.94
CA GLY A 354 -3.33 -3.38 17.08
C GLY A 354 -2.02 -3.11 17.84
N THR A 355 -0.97 -2.81 17.07
CA THR A 355 0.34 -2.33 17.55
C THR A 355 0.83 -1.21 16.64
N ILE A 356 1.97 -0.59 16.97
CA ILE A 356 2.75 0.19 16.02
C ILE A 356 3.06 -0.65 14.77
N ALA A 357 3.09 -0.01 13.61
CA ALA A 357 3.54 -0.56 12.33
C ALA A 357 4.83 0.14 11.87
N HIS A 358 5.65 -0.53 11.05
CA HIS A 358 6.99 -0.03 10.68
C HIS A 358 6.98 1.38 10.11
N GLU A 359 5.96 1.73 9.31
CA GLU A 359 5.86 3.04 8.66
C GLU A 359 6.04 4.22 9.63
N TRP A 360 5.63 4.09 10.90
CA TRP A 360 5.81 5.10 11.93
C TRP A 360 7.30 5.39 12.17
N THR A 361 8.07 4.34 12.47
CA THR A 361 9.51 4.44 12.70
C THR A 361 10.28 4.75 11.40
N MET A 362 9.83 4.23 10.26
CA MET A 362 10.40 4.54 8.93
C MET A 362 10.27 6.04 8.62
N GLY A 363 9.04 6.59 8.67
CA GLY A 363 8.80 7.99 8.34
C GLY A 363 9.39 8.97 9.36
N ILE A 364 9.49 8.59 10.63
CA ILE A 364 10.22 9.37 11.64
C ILE A 364 11.71 9.41 11.30
N ALA A 365 12.32 8.30 10.88
CA ALA A 365 13.72 8.31 10.43
C ALA A 365 13.93 9.15 9.17
N THR A 366 13.07 9.04 8.16
CA THR A 366 13.11 9.87 6.93
C THR A 366 12.96 11.38 7.23
N LEU A 367 12.17 11.73 8.26
CA LEU A 367 11.97 13.13 8.69
C LEU A 367 13.10 13.67 9.59
N MET A 368 13.59 12.87 10.54
CA MET A 368 14.45 13.32 11.65
C MET A 368 15.89 12.79 11.60
N GLY A 369 16.21 11.84 10.73
CA GLY A 369 17.47 11.10 10.71
C GLY A 369 17.34 9.70 11.35
N TYR A 370 18.20 8.77 10.93
CA TYR A 370 18.18 7.38 11.40
C TYR A 370 18.76 7.19 12.81
N GLU A 371 19.70 8.04 13.22
CA GLU A 371 20.30 8.03 14.56
C GLU A 371 19.22 8.21 15.64
N HIS A 372 19.12 7.25 16.57
CA HIS A 372 18.12 7.22 17.63
C HIS A 372 16.66 7.24 17.15
N SER A 373 16.41 6.94 15.87
CA SER A 373 15.07 6.93 15.26
C SER A 373 14.10 5.97 15.94
N ASN A 374 14.57 4.83 16.47
CA ASN A 374 13.72 3.91 17.25
C ASN A 374 13.25 4.59 18.54
N LEU A 375 14.17 5.17 19.31
CA LEU A 375 13.86 5.88 20.56
C LEU A 375 12.96 7.11 20.30
N HIS A 376 13.24 7.89 19.26
CA HIS A 376 12.40 9.02 18.84
C HIS A 376 10.97 8.56 18.49
N ALA A 377 10.81 7.42 17.79
CA ALA A 377 9.50 6.88 17.45
C ALA A 377 8.70 6.42 18.69
N LEU A 378 9.35 5.83 19.70
CA LEU A 378 8.67 5.46 20.96
C LEU A 378 8.31 6.70 21.80
N LEU A 379 9.23 7.68 21.92
CA LEU A 379 8.97 8.95 22.63
C LEU A 379 7.82 9.75 22.00
N LEU A 380 7.73 9.77 20.67
CA LEU A 380 6.63 10.43 19.95
C LEU A 380 5.30 9.66 20.08
N TRP A 381 5.33 8.33 20.17
CA TRP A 381 4.14 7.52 20.46
C TRP A 381 3.60 7.78 21.87
N ASP A 382 4.47 7.81 22.87
CA ASP A 382 4.13 8.18 24.26
C ASP A 382 3.47 9.57 24.33
N LYS A 383 4.03 10.56 23.61
CA LYS A 383 3.49 11.92 23.54
C LYS A 383 2.05 12.00 23.01
N VAL A 384 1.57 10.97 22.29
CA VAL A 384 0.20 10.90 21.76
C VAL A 384 -0.72 10.04 22.65
N TYR A 385 -0.22 8.93 23.21
CA TYR A 385 -1.02 7.85 23.80
C TYR A 385 -0.66 7.47 25.26
N GLN A 386 0.17 8.25 25.96
CA GLN A 386 0.51 8.04 27.38
C GLN A 386 0.14 9.25 28.24
N PRO A 387 0.21 9.15 29.59
CA PRO A 387 -0.20 10.24 30.48
C PRO A 387 0.65 11.51 30.26
N PRO A 388 0.05 12.72 30.31
CA PRO A 388 -1.34 13.01 30.69
C PRO A 388 -2.36 12.93 29.52
N ALA A 389 -1.96 12.56 28.31
CA ALA A 389 -2.85 12.55 27.15
C ALA A 389 -3.88 11.41 27.19
N PHE A 390 -3.45 10.20 27.60
CA PHE A 390 -4.32 9.05 27.81
C PHE A 390 -3.75 8.15 28.91
N THR A 391 -4.61 7.47 29.67
CA THR A 391 -4.21 6.44 30.65
C THR A 391 -5.05 5.19 30.40
N PRO A 392 -4.44 4.05 29.99
CA PRO A 392 -5.18 2.79 29.85
C PRO A 392 -5.86 2.39 31.16
N THR A 393 -7.16 2.13 31.11
CA THR A 393 -7.94 1.55 32.22
C THR A 393 -7.92 0.03 32.17
N GLN A 394 -7.70 -0.55 30.99
CA GLN A 394 -7.65 -2.00 30.76
C GLN A 394 -6.41 -2.40 29.92
N PRO A 395 -5.84 -3.62 30.08
CA PRO A 395 -4.69 -4.08 29.29
C PRO A 395 -4.93 -4.24 27.78
N SER A 396 -6.17 -4.09 27.32
CA SER A 396 -6.62 -4.00 25.93
C SER A 396 -6.41 -2.62 25.31
N GLU A 397 -6.41 -1.56 26.12
CA GLU A 397 -6.23 -0.16 25.68
C GLU A 397 -4.75 0.27 25.67
N ASP A 398 -3.86 -0.59 26.17
CA ASP A 398 -2.43 -0.32 26.30
C ASP A 398 -1.69 -0.56 24.98
N LEU A 399 -1.42 0.54 24.28
CA LEU A 399 -0.75 0.58 22.97
C LEU A 399 0.79 0.51 23.05
N THR A 400 1.39 0.23 24.22
CA THR A 400 2.86 0.25 24.42
C THR A 400 3.55 -1.07 24.03
N ILE A 401 3.25 -1.58 22.83
CA ILE A 401 3.95 -2.71 22.22
C ILE A 401 4.90 -2.20 21.14
N ALA A 402 6.21 -2.26 21.41
CA ALA A 402 7.24 -1.77 20.49
C ALA A 402 7.52 -2.77 19.36
N LEU A 403 7.69 -2.27 18.14
CA LEU A 403 8.06 -3.06 16.96
C LEU A 403 9.54 -2.80 16.65
N THR A 404 10.40 -3.79 16.89
CA THR A 404 11.85 -3.59 17.01
C THR A 404 12.60 -3.73 15.70
N ASP A 405 12.09 -4.53 14.76
CA ASP A 405 12.78 -4.91 13.53
C ASP A 405 12.57 -3.90 12.39
N THR A 406 12.49 -2.60 12.65
CA THR A 406 12.45 -1.61 11.54
C THR A 406 13.85 -1.44 10.93
N PHE A 407 14.87 -1.21 11.78
CA PHE A 407 16.28 -1.07 11.40
C PHE A 407 17.15 -2.20 11.99
N SER A 408 16.57 -3.39 12.11
CA SER A 408 17.00 -4.53 12.95
C SER A 408 16.78 -4.33 14.46
N THR A 409 16.43 -5.42 15.14
CA THR A 409 16.27 -5.49 16.59
C THR A 409 17.59 -5.24 17.32
N LYS A 410 18.75 -5.49 16.67
CA LYS A 410 20.07 -5.11 17.22
C LYS A 410 20.15 -3.59 17.44
N VAL A 411 19.92 -2.80 16.38
CA VAL A 411 19.99 -1.33 16.44
C VAL A 411 18.93 -0.77 17.39
N PHE A 412 17.74 -1.37 17.45
CA PHE A 412 16.73 -1.03 18.46
C PHE A 412 17.28 -1.16 19.89
N TRP A 413 17.96 -2.26 20.25
CA TRP A 413 18.54 -2.41 21.59
C TRP A 413 19.71 -1.43 21.86
N GLU A 414 20.48 -1.08 20.83
CA GLU A 414 21.57 -0.09 20.93
C GLU A 414 21.03 1.32 21.16
N ASP A 415 20.02 1.78 20.40
CA ASP A 415 19.29 3.03 20.61
C ASP A 415 18.67 3.14 22.01
N ILE A 416 18.04 2.06 22.45
CA ILE A 416 17.23 2.05 23.67
C ILE A 416 18.08 1.86 24.94
N THR A 417 19.30 1.32 24.86
CA THR A 417 20.20 1.17 26.02
C THR A 417 21.41 2.09 26.06
N SER A 418 21.71 2.81 24.97
CA SER A 418 22.65 3.94 24.99
C SER A 418 22.07 5.19 25.68
N ASN A 419 20.75 5.31 25.78
CA ASN A 419 20.06 6.49 26.30
C ASN A 419 19.20 6.19 27.55
N PRO A 420 19.32 6.95 28.66
CA PRO A 420 18.49 6.76 29.86
C PRO A 420 16.98 6.78 29.62
N LEU A 421 16.50 7.60 28.67
CA LEU A 421 15.07 7.66 28.32
C LEU A 421 14.55 6.35 27.72
N GLY A 422 15.41 5.61 27.01
CA GLY A 422 15.10 4.27 26.50
C GLY A 422 14.95 3.23 27.61
N SER A 423 15.78 3.32 28.66
CA SER A 423 15.63 2.49 29.87
C SER A 423 14.27 2.71 30.56
N ASP A 424 13.82 3.96 30.67
CA ASP A 424 12.52 4.29 31.28
C ASP A 424 11.32 3.96 30.39
N ILE A 425 11.51 3.98 29.06
CA ILE A 425 10.57 3.40 28.10
C ILE A 425 10.46 1.88 28.29
N LEU A 426 11.57 1.13 28.33
CA LEU A 426 11.54 -0.33 28.54
C LEU A 426 10.86 -0.73 29.85
N LYS A 427 11.04 0.05 30.92
CA LYS A 427 10.39 -0.19 32.22
C LYS A 427 8.86 -0.05 32.11
N ARG A 428 8.37 1.03 31.48
CA ARG A 428 6.92 1.30 31.35
C ARG A 428 6.22 0.48 30.26
N TRP A 429 6.84 0.34 29.09
CA TRP A 429 6.21 -0.28 27.92
C TRP A 429 5.90 -1.76 28.15
N ARG A 430 4.72 -2.18 27.74
CA ARG A 430 4.14 -3.48 28.06
C ARG A 430 4.85 -4.66 27.39
N GLY A 431 5.45 -4.46 26.22
CA GLY A 431 6.10 -5.55 25.50
C GLY A 431 6.67 -5.18 24.13
N LEU A 432 7.04 -6.23 23.39
CA LEU A 432 7.61 -6.16 22.04
C LEU A 432 6.73 -6.94 21.05
N ARG A 433 6.88 -6.66 19.75
CA ARG A 433 6.32 -7.44 18.65
C ARG A 433 7.43 -8.00 17.75
N GLN A 434 7.31 -9.29 17.40
CA GLN A 434 8.24 -10.02 16.52
C GLN A 434 7.60 -10.24 15.14
N ASP A 435 8.12 -9.53 14.12
CA ASP A 435 7.62 -9.55 12.74
C ASP A 435 8.68 -10.02 11.69
N SER A 436 9.91 -10.29 12.12
CA SER A 436 10.95 -10.98 11.33
C SER A 436 12.03 -11.63 12.22
N GLY A 437 12.95 -12.38 11.62
CA GLY A 437 14.04 -13.08 12.31
C GLY A 437 13.61 -14.39 13.00
N ASP A 438 14.55 -15.06 13.65
CA ASP A 438 14.24 -16.24 14.46
C ASP A 438 13.58 -15.85 15.80
N SER A 439 12.41 -16.43 16.05
CA SER A 439 11.61 -16.13 17.25
C SER A 439 12.27 -16.56 18.56
N GLY A 440 13.13 -17.59 18.56
CA GLY A 440 13.82 -18.08 19.75
C GLY A 440 14.98 -17.18 20.16
N ALA A 441 15.85 -16.85 19.20
CA ALA A 441 16.92 -15.88 19.38
C ALA A 441 16.37 -14.49 19.77
N PHE A 442 15.24 -14.07 19.15
CA PHE A 442 14.53 -12.85 19.53
C PHE A 442 14.11 -12.85 21.01
N VAL A 443 13.44 -13.91 21.46
CA VAL A 443 12.98 -14.02 22.85
C VAL A 443 14.15 -14.07 23.81
N GLN A 444 15.17 -14.91 23.56
CA GLN A 444 16.34 -15.01 24.43
C GLN A 444 17.06 -13.66 24.57
N HIS A 445 17.27 -12.94 23.46
CA HIS A 445 17.89 -11.62 23.49
C HIS A 445 17.04 -10.60 24.28
N ALA A 446 15.71 -10.62 24.11
CA ALA A 446 14.81 -9.76 24.88
C ALA A 446 14.83 -10.08 26.38
N LEU A 447 14.85 -11.36 26.78
CA LEU A 447 14.98 -11.78 28.19
C LEU A 447 16.27 -11.23 28.81
N ASP A 448 17.39 -11.39 28.11
CA ASP A 448 18.71 -11.00 28.63
C ASP A 448 18.87 -9.47 28.68
N MET A 449 18.29 -8.73 27.73
CA MET A 449 18.23 -7.28 27.77
C MET A 449 17.31 -6.75 28.89
N TYR A 450 16.16 -7.38 29.14
CA TYR A 450 15.32 -7.03 30.30
C TYR A 450 16.05 -7.31 31.62
N ARG A 451 16.66 -8.50 31.80
CA ARG A 451 17.47 -8.86 32.98
C ARG A 451 18.62 -7.87 33.21
N LYS A 452 19.37 -7.52 32.16
CA LYS A 452 20.46 -6.53 32.17
C LYS A 452 20.00 -5.13 32.60
N MET A 453 18.75 -4.77 32.29
CA MET A 453 18.13 -3.50 32.70
C MET A 453 17.43 -3.55 34.07
N GLY A 454 17.50 -4.67 34.80
CA GLY A 454 16.82 -4.85 36.09
C GLY A 454 15.30 -5.01 35.98
N ILE A 455 14.80 -5.39 34.80
CA ILE A 455 13.37 -5.58 34.51
C ILE A 455 13.05 -7.07 34.59
N ASP A 456 12.05 -7.45 35.39
CA ASP A 456 11.51 -8.82 35.40
C ASP A 456 10.78 -9.12 34.07
N PRO A 457 11.25 -10.09 33.25
CA PRO A 457 10.60 -10.43 31.99
C PRO A 457 9.18 -11.00 32.14
N SER A 458 8.80 -11.52 33.31
CA SER A 458 7.43 -12.02 33.56
C SER A 458 6.39 -10.89 33.44
N THR A 459 6.81 -9.65 33.74
CA THR A 459 5.98 -8.44 33.60
C THR A 459 5.80 -8.00 32.13
N LYS A 460 6.54 -8.58 31.19
CA LYS A 460 6.54 -8.19 29.76
C LYS A 460 5.72 -9.15 28.92
N LEU A 461 5.71 -8.92 27.61
CA LEU A 461 4.88 -9.61 26.64
C LEU A 461 5.60 -9.61 25.28
N VAL A 462 5.58 -10.72 24.57
CA VAL A 462 5.93 -10.78 23.14
C VAL A 462 4.68 -11.06 22.32
N ILE A 463 4.38 -10.18 21.37
CA ILE A 463 3.39 -10.42 20.32
C ILE A 463 4.10 -11.03 19.12
N PHE A 464 3.80 -12.30 18.81
CA PHE A 464 4.28 -12.94 17.59
C PHE A 464 3.31 -12.66 16.43
N SER A 465 3.84 -12.36 15.24
CA SER A 465 3.00 -12.11 14.04
C SER A 465 3.59 -12.55 12.70
N ASP A 466 4.88 -12.89 12.62
CA ASP A 466 5.48 -13.38 11.36
C ASP A 466 4.95 -14.78 10.98
N GLY A 467 4.32 -14.89 9.81
CA GLY A 467 4.00 -16.16 9.14
C GLY A 467 3.12 -17.18 9.89
N LEU A 468 2.44 -16.78 10.96
CA LEU A 468 1.85 -17.73 11.93
C LEU A 468 0.79 -18.69 11.36
N ASN A 469 0.86 -19.93 11.86
CA ASN A 469 -0.16 -20.98 11.76
C ASN A 469 -0.34 -21.68 13.11
N VAL A 470 -1.35 -22.56 13.24
CA VAL A 470 -1.70 -23.23 14.52
C VAL A 470 -0.52 -23.96 15.15
N SER A 471 0.23 -24.75 14.38
CA SER A 471 1.39 -25.50 14.88
C SER A 471 2.50 -24.58 15.39
N ARG A 472 2.82 -23.50 14.65
CA ARG A 472 3.84 -22.51 15.04
C ARG A 472 3.42 -21.72 16.28
N CYS A 473 2.14 -21.38 16.43
CA CYS A 473 1.64 -20.74 17.66
C CYS A 473 1.80 -21.66 18.87
N LYS A 474 1.47 -22.96 18.74
CA LYS A 474 1.61 -23.96 19.81
C LYS A 474 3.08 -24.25 20.17
N GLU A 475 4.00 -24.15 19.21
CA GLU A 475 5.45 -24.21 19.45
C GLU A 475 5.93 -23.01 20.26
N LEU A 476 5.64 -21.80 19.78
CA LEU A 476 6.04 -20.54 20.41
C LEU A 476 5.42 -20.31 21.78
N GLN A 477 4.19 -20.80 22.02
CA GLN A 477 3.54 -20.77 23.34
C GLN A 477 4.33 -21.59 24.37
N ARG A 478 4.77 -22.81 24.03
CA ARG A 478 5.61 -23.64 24.92
C ARG A 478 6.94 -22.95 25.21
N MET A 479 7.62 -22.48 24.16
CA MET A 479 8.87 -21.73 24.29
C MET A 479 8.72 -20.51 25.21
N ALA A 480 7.63 -19.75 25.10
CA ALA A 480 7.38 -18.59 25.94
C ALA A 480 7.12 -18.97 27.42
N GLU A 481 6.35 -20.04 27.66
CA GLU A 481 6.14 -20.60 29.01
C GLU A 481 7.45 -21.12 29.64
N GLU A 482 8.27 -21.85 28.87
CA GLU A 482 9.59 -22.35 29.27
C GLU A 482 10.57 -21.20 29.58
N CYS A 483 10.51 -20.11 28.80
CA CYS A 483 11.29 -18.89 29.01
C CYS A 483 10.76 -17.99 30.15
N GLY A 484 9.56 -18.22 30.67
CA GLY A 484 8.94 -17.38 31.70
C GLY A 484 8.47 -16.01 31.22
N ILE A 485 8.16 -15.84 29.93
CA ILE A 485 7.66 -14.59 29.32
C ILE A 485 6.25 -14.78 28.77
N ARG A 486 5.40 -13.75 28.85
CA ARG A 486 4.03 -13.83 28.35
C ARG A 486 4.02 -13.73 26.81
N ALA A 487 3.10 -14.45 26.17
CA ALA A 487 2.93 -14.45 24.72
C ALA A 487 1.53 -13.99 24.28
N GLY A 488 1.45 -13.44 23.07
CA GLY A 488 0.21 -13.19 22.34
C GLY A 488 0.44 -13.35 20.84
N PHE A 489 -0.61 -13.70 20.09
CA PHE A 489 -0.45 -14.20 18.72
C PHE A 489 -1.38 -13.47 17.75
N GLY A 490 -0.79 -12.70 16.84
CA GLY A 490 -1.49 -12.02 15.76
C GLY A 490 -1.55 -12.88 14.50
N VAL A 491 -2.56 -13.74 14.39
CA VAL A 491 -2.65 -14.71 13.28
C VAL A 491 -3.44 -14.09 12.12
N GLY A 492 -2.78 -13.97 10.96
CA GLY A 492 -3.35 -13.34 9.76
C GLY A 492 -3.87 -14.33 8.72
N THR A 493 -3.15 -14.44 7.60
CA THR A 493 -3.58 -15.15 6.39
C THR A 493 -4.00 -16.61 6.61
N ASN A 494 -3.41 -17.33 7.58
CA ASN A 494 -3.79 -18.71 7.89
C ASN A 494 -5.20 -18.84 8.48
N LEU A 495 -5.82 -17.75 8.96
CA LEU A 495 -7.23 -17.72 9.32
C LEU A 495 -8.10 -17.28 8.13
N THR A 496 -7.79 -16.14 7.50
CA THR A 496 -8.72 -15.49 6.53
C THR A 496 -8.55 -15.89 5.07
N ASN A 497 -7.53 -16.69 4.72
CA ASN A 497 -7.28 -17.13 3.33
C ASN A 497 -6.48 -18.46 3.27
N ASP A 498 -7.05 -19.51 3.86
CA ASP A 498 -6.48 -20.87 3.87
C ASP A 498 -7.47 -21.87 3.22
N PHE A 499 -7.42 -21.95 1.90
CA PHE A 499 -8.37 -22.68 1.06
C PHE A 499 -7.70 -23.81 0.28
N CYS A 500 -8.46 -24.86 0.00
CA CYS A 500 -8.17 -25.83 -1.05
C CYS A 500 -8.99 -25.53 -2.32
N ARG A 501 -8.46 -25.95 -3.46
CA ARG A 501 -9.16 -26.01 -4.75
C ARG A 501 -10.36 -26.94 -4.68
N VAL A 502 -11.43 -26.60 -5.40
CA VAL A 502 -12.60 -27.48 -5.56
C VAL A 502 -12.29 -28.57 -6.58
N SER A 503 -11.48 -28.26 -7.59
CA SER A 503 -11.12 -29.15 -8.70
C SER A 503 -10.27 -30.36 -8.30
N ASP A 504 -9.21 -30.16 -7.50
CA ASP A 504 -8.21 -31.19 -7.18
C ASP A 504 -7.85 -31.32 -5.68
N GLY A 505 -8.38 -30.45 -4.83
CA GLY A 505 -8.10 -30.43 -3.38
C GLY A 505 -6.73 -29.87 -2.97
N THR A 506 -5.89 -29.42 -3.91
CA THR A 506 -4.60 -28.77 -3.61
C THR A 506 -4.79 -27.38 -3.02
N GLN A 507 -3.77 -26.79 -2.40
CA GLN A 507 -3.91 -25.48 -1.72
C GLN A 507 -4.08 -24.33 -2.73
N SER A 508 -5.21 -23.61 -2.69
CA SER A 508 -5.36 -22.33 -3.40
C SER A 508 -4.66 -21.24 -2.57
N ARG A 509 -3.43 -20.91 -2.98
CA ARG A 509 -2.52 -20.02 -2.26
C ARG A 509 -3.04 -18.57 -2.23
N ALA A 510 -2.90 -17.90 -1.08
CA ALA A 510 -3.20 -16.48 -0.96
C ALA A 510 -2.22 -15.58 -1.75
N LEU A 511 -2.67 -14.39 -2.19
CA LEU A 511 -1.80 -13.40 -2.84
C LEU A 511 -0.67 -12.92 -1.90
N ASN A 512 0.58 -13.02 -2.35
CA ASN A 512 1.74 -12.52 -1.60
C ASN A 512 2.01 -11.03 -1.92
N MET A 513 1.07 -10.17 -1.58
CA MET A 513 1.14 -8.73 -1.87
C MET A 513 1.38 -7.88 -0.61
N VAL A 514 1.93 -6.69 -0.81
CA VAL A 514 2.10 -5.64 0.21
C VAL A 514 1.79 -4.26 -0.38
N ILE A 515 1.39 -3.32 0.46
CA ILE A 515 1.61 -1.89 0.24
C ILE A 515 2.64 -1.44 1.29
N LYS A 516 3.56 -0.55 0.91
CA LYS A 516 4.59 -0.01 1.82
C LYS A 516 4.77 1.49 1.61
N LEU A 517 5.01 2.22 2.69
CA LEU A 517 5.57 3.56 2.65
C LEU A 517 6.89 3.55 1.86
N SER A 518 6.97 4.38 0.82
CA SER A 518 8.10 4.47 -0.11
C SER A 518 8.81 5.83 -0.06
N SER A 519 8.10 6.90 0.29
CA SER A 519 8.71 8.20 0.57
C SER A 519 7.93 9.00 1.61
N VAL A 520 8.63 9.88 2.35
CA VAL A 520 8.03 10.92 3.20
C VAL A 520 8.67 12.26 2.83
N GLN A 521 7.84 13.24 2.48
CA GLN A 521 8.27 14.54 1.95
C GLN A 521 9.35 14.40 0.87
N GLY A 522 9.03 13.65 -0.20
CA GLY A 522 9.93 13.42 -1.34
C GLY A 522 11.14 12.51 -1.09
N LYS A 523 11.63 12.39 0.15
CA LYS A 523 12.77 11.55 0.53
C LYS A 523 12.40 10.06 0.61
N PRO A 524 13.29 9.12 0.24
CA PRO A 524 13.04 7.69 0.41
C PRO A 524 12.71 7.26 1.85
N ALA A 525 11.90 6.21 1.99
CA ALA A 525 11.65 5.53 3.25
C ALA A 525 12.04 4.05 3.14
N ILE A 526 12.78 3.53 4.13
CA ILE A 526 13.38 2.19 4.07
C ILE A 526 13.03 1.34 5.31
N LYS A 527 13.06 0.02 5.16
CA LYS A 527 13.09 -0.98 6.25
C LYS A 527 14.26 -1.93 5.99
N ILE A 528 15.02 -2.27 7.04
CA ILE A 528 16.07 -3.31 6.99
C ILE A 528 15.49 -4.64 7.52
N SER A 529 15.01 -4.67 8.76
CA SER A 529 14.59 -5.88 9.49
C SER A 529 15.72 -6.81 9.96
N ASP A 530 15.37 -7.88 10.67
CA ASP A 530 16.31 -8.91 11.14
C ASP A 530 16.57 -10.01 10.09
N ASP A 531 15.89 -9.92 8.93
CA ASP A 531 16.06 -10.80 7.77
C ASP A 531 16.49 -9.94 6.57
N LEU A 532 17.73 -10.10 6.13
CA LEU A 532 18.32 -9.32 5.03
C LEU A 532 17.58 -9.51 3.69
N THR A 533 16.76 -10.56 3.53
CA THR A 533 15.91 -10.77 2.35
C THR A 533 14.60 -9.98 2.43
N LYS A 534 14.25 -9.43 3.59
CA LYS A 534 13.06 -8.59 3.83
C LYS A 534 13.36 -7.08 3.79
N ASN A 535 14.61 -6.67 3.56
CA ASN A 535 15.00 -5.28 3.23
C ASN A 535 14.07 -4.71 2.14
N THR A 536 13.61 -3.47 2.29
CA THR A 536 12.82 -2.76 1.26
C THR A 536 12.99 -1.25 1.36
N GLY A 537 13.07 -0.58 0.23
CA GLY A 537 13.21 0.87 0.11
C GLY A 537 13.99 1.19 -1.15
N ASP A 538 14.57 2.37 -1.22
CA ASP A 538 15.60 2.68 -2.21
C ASP A 538 16.91 1.91 -1.88
N PRO A 539 17.58 1.26 -2.86
CA PRO A 539 18.78 0.48 -2.60
C PRO A 539 19.99 1.28 -2.11
N ASP A 540 20.17 2.52 -2.59
CA ASP A 540 21.32 3.35 -2.21
C ASP A 540 21.11 3.93 -0.81
N GLU A 541 19.88 4.31 -0.45
CA GLU A 541 19.49 4.68 0.91
C GLU A 541 19.63 3.48 1.88
N VAL A 542 19.23 2.28 1.48
CA VAL A 542 19.45 1.05 2.27
C VAL A 542 20.94 0.79 2.49
N ALA A 543 21.78 0.95 1.47
CA ALA A 543 23.22 0.79 1.60
C ALA A 543 23.83 1.87 2.52
N TYR A 544 23.39 3.12 2.41
CA TYR A 544 23.83 4.23 3.27
C TYR A 544 23.56 3.98 4.76
N VAL A 545 22.40 3.42 5.12
CA VAL A 545 22.00 3.16 6.51
C VAL A 545 22.58 1.84 7.05
N GLN A 546 23.28 1.06 6.22
CA GLN A 546 24.01 -0.16 6.62
C GLN A 546 25.52 0.08 6.86
N LEU A 547 26.02 1.31 6.70
CA LEU A 547 27.41 1.73 6.92
C LEU A 547 27.67 2.29 8.33
#